data_AF-A0A062VBP1-F1
#
_entry.id   AF-A0A062VBP1-F1
#
_cell.length_a   1.000
_cell.length_b   1.000
_cell.length_c   1.000
_cell.angle_alpha   90.00
_cell.angle_beta   90.00
_cell.angle_gamma   90.00
#
_symmetry.space_group_name_H-M   'P 1'
#
loop_
_entity.id
_entity.type
_entity.pdbx_description
1 polymer ?
#
loop_
_entity_poly.entity_id
_entity_poly.type
_entity_poly.pdbx_seq_one_letter_code
_entity_poly.pdbx_strand_id
1 'polypeptide(L)'
;MSEAQIQSTALDLEDILIAERDLLMTGQVREAADLSGEKLAALEAFEGAITGRGPVAVSAATRLLVKDVLQLSEENAQLLNAVRNGVRSLIARFERPADDVFVGSYQQGGRQIAFSNATGQYLKRV
;
A
#
# COMPACT_ATOMS: atom_id res chain seq x y z
N MET A 1 -0.55 -36.20 -7.73
CA MET A 1 0.26 -34.97 -7.56
C MET A 1 1.07 -35.08 -6.27
N SER A 2 2.37 -34.79 -6.29
CA SER A 2 3.35 -35.09 -5.21
C SER A 2 3.70 -33.85 -4.37
N GLU A 3 4.08 -34.03 -3.09
CA GLU A 3 4.52 -32.93 -2.20
C GLU A 3 5.46 -31.93 -2.89
N ALA A 4 6.38 -32.43 -3.72
CA ALA A 4 7.30 -31.62 -4.53
C ALA A 4 6.60 -30.57 -5.40
N GLN A 5 5.41 -30.86 -5.95
CA GLN A 5 4.65 -29.89 -6.74
C GLN A 5 4.08 -28.75 -5.88
N ILE A 6 3.63 -29.03 -4.66
CA ILE A 6 3.18 -27.97 -3.73
C ILE A 6 4.36 -27.11 -3.34
N GLN A 7 5.50 -27.73 -3.04
CA GLN A 7 6.69 -27.00 -2.68
C GLN A 7 7.16 -26.10 -3.82
N SER A 8 7.19 -26.61 -5.06
CA SER A 8 7.57 -25.82 -6.24
C SER A 8 6.64 -24.63 -6.45
N THR A 9 5.32 -24.85 -6.47
CA THR A 9 4.37 -23.75 -6.71
C THR A 9 4.32 -22.75 -5.55
N ALA A 10 4.60 -23.19 -4.32
CA ALA A 10 4.74 -22.30 -3.18
C ALA A 10 5.99 -21.43 -3.25
N LEU A 11 7.14 -21.97 -3.69
CA LEU A 11 8.36 -21.21 -3.91
C LEU A 11 8.18 -20.17 -5.03
N ASP A 12 7.56 -20.56 -6.14
CA ASP A 12 7.28 -19.65 -7.25
C ASP A 12 6.41 -18.46 -6.78
N LEU A 13 5.39 -18.75 -5.95
CA LEU A 13 4.54 -17.72 -5.36
C LEU A 13 5.30 -16.86 -4.33
N GLU A 14 6.17 -17.46 -3.52
CA GLU A 14 7.01 -16.75 -2.55
C GLU A 14 7.91 -15.72 -3.25
N ASP A 15 8.60 -16.11 -4.33
CA ASP A 15 9.48 -15.24 -5.10
C ASP A 15 8.73 -14.01 -5.64
N ILE A 16 7.52 -14.21 -6.17
CA ILE A 16 6.66 -13.11 -6.66
C ILE A 16 6.25 -12.18 -5.51
N LEU A 17 5.89 -12.73 -4.35
CA LEU A 17 5.51 -11.93 -3.19
C LEU A 17 6.70 -11.14 -2.62
N ILE A 18 7.91 -11.70 -2.64
CA ILE A 18 9.13 -10.99 -2.25
C ILE A 18 9.39 -9.82 -3.22
N ALA A 19 9.29 -10.06 -4.53
CA ALA A 19 9.45 -9.00 -5.53
C ALA A 19 8.41 -7.89 -5.35
N GLU A 20 7.13 -8.25 -5.14
CA GLU A 20 6.06 -7.29 -4.86
C GLU A 20 6.35 -6.46 -3.59
N ARG A 21 6.81 -7.11 -2.51
CA ARG A 21 7.19 -6.42 -1.27
C ARG A 21 8.26 -5.36 -1.53
N ASP A 22 9.33 -5.74 -2.21
CA ASP A 22 10.47 -4.87 -2.47
C ASP A 22 10.06 -3.65 -3.35
N LEU A 23 9.19 -3.87 -4.33
CA LEU A 23 8.60 -2.78 -5.14
C LEU A 23 7.71 -1.86 -4.30
N LEU A 24 6.86 -2.42 -3.43
CA LEU A 24 6.00 -1.63 -2.55
C LEU A 24 6.80 -0.82 -1.52
N MET A 25 7.86 -1.41 -0.95
CA MET A 25 8.75 -0.73 -0.01
C MET A 25 9.52 0.42 -0.65
N THR A 26 9.85 0.31 -1.94
CA THR A 26 10.53 1.37 -2.71
C THR A 26 9.55 2.38 -3.34
N GLY A 27 8.25 2.18 -3.19
CA GLY A 27 7.21 3.06 -3.73
C GLY A 27 6.95 2.88 -5.23
N GLN A 28 7.47 1.81 -5.84
CA GLN A 28 7.29 1.45 -7.25
C GLN A 28 5.95 0.72 -7.46
N VAL A 29 4.85 1.45 -7.23
CA VAL A 29 3.50 0.88 -7.20
C VAL A 29 3.03 0.39 -8.56
N ARG A 30 3.50 1.04 -9.64
CA ARG A 30 3.12 0.65 -11.01
C ARG A 30 3.75 -0.70 -11.35
N GLU A 31 5.04 -0.84 -11.08
CA GLU A 31 5.80 -2.06 -11.29
C GLU A 31 5.24 -3.20 -10.42
N ALA A 32 4.85 -2.90 -9.18
CA ALA A 32 4.15 -3.86 -8.32
C ALA A 32 2.80 -4.28 -8.93
N ALA A 33 2.06 -3.36 -9.56
CA ALA A 33 0.80 -3.68 -10.22
C ALA A 33 1.01 -4.57 -11.46
N ASP A 34 2.11 -4.40 -12.19
CA ASP A 34 2.44 -5.22 -13.36
C ASP A 34 2.64 -6.71 -12.99
N LEU A 35 3.05 -7.01 -11.74
CA LEU A 35 3.15 -8.39 -11.22
C LEU A 35 1.80 -9.08 -10.98
N SER A 36 0.67 -8.35 -11.03
CA SER A 36 -0.65 -8.91 -10.66
C SER A 36 -1.05 -10.12 -11.50
N GLY A 37 -0.71 -10.12 -12.79
CA GLY A 37 -1.00 -11.25 -13.68
C GLY A 37 -0.21 -12.50 -13.32
N GLU A 38 1.10 -12.34 -13.08
CA GLU A 38 1.98 -13.44 -12.69
C GLU A 38 1.60 -13.99 -11.30
N LYS A 39 1.31 -13.10 -10.35
CA LYS A 39 0.83 -13.46 -9.01
C LYS A 39 -0.47 -14.27 -9.04
N LEU A 40 -1.43 -13.86 -9.87
CA LEU A 40 -2.70 -14.57 -10.01
C LEU A 40 -2.51 -15.98 -10.60
N ALA A 41 -1.67 -16.09 -11.65
CA ALA A 41 -1.35 -17.39 -12.25
C ALA A 41 -0.65 -18.33 -11.25
N ALA A 42 0.30 -17.80 -10.46
CA ALA A 42 0.99 -18.57 -9.43
C ALA A 42 0.04 -19.01 -8.29
N LEU A 43 -0.90 -18.14 -7.88
CA LEU A 43 -1.94 -18.49 -6.91
C LEU A 43 -2.86 -19.61 -7.41
N GLU A 44 -3.32 -19.53 -8.67
CA GLU A 44 -4.14 -20.59 -9.27
C GLU A 44 -3.38 -21.93 -9.35
N ALA A 45 -2.10 -21.89 -9.73
CA ALA A 45 -1.25 -23.08 -9.77
C ALA A 45 -1.04 -23.68 -8.37
N PHE A 46 -0.83 -22.83 -7.37
CA PHE A 46 -0.69 -23.24 -5.97
C PHE A 46 -1.98 -23.82 -5.40
N GLU A 47 -3.13 -23.17 -5.64
CA GLU A 47 -4.45 -23.66 -5.25
C GLU A 47 -4.76 -25.00 -5.92
N GLY A 48 -4.48 -25.15 -7.21
CA GLY A 48 -4.65 -26.41 -7.94
C GLY A 48 -3.79 -27.54 -7.36
N ALA A 49 -2.55 -27.23 -6.93
CA ALA A 49 -1.66 -28.19 -6.31
C ALA A 49 -2.16 -28.67 -4.92
N ILE A 50 -2.88 -27.81 -4.18
CA ILE A 50 -3.48 -28.12 -2.88
C ILE A 50 -4.82 -28.86 -3.03
N THR A 51 -5.74 -28.33 -3.84
CA THR A 51 -7.12 -28.81 -3.97
C THR A 51 -7.23 -30.13 -4.71
N GLY A 52 -6.30 -30.44 -5.62
CA GLY A 52 -6.24 -31.72 -6.34
C GLY A 52 -5.89 -32.94 -5.47
N ARG A 53 -6.00 -32.87 -4.13
CA ARG A 53 -5.54 -33.90 -3.21
C ARG A 53 -6.58 -34.34 -2.18
N GLY A 54 -6.56 -35.65 -1.89
CA GLY A 54 -6.98 -36.20 -0.60
C GLY A 54 -5.93 -35.93 0.50
N PRO A 55 -6.17 -36.32 1.76
CA PRO A 55 -5.29 -35.98 2.88
C PRO A 55 -3.87 -36.55 2.68
N VAL A 56 -2.92 -35.69 2.32
CA VAL A 56 -1.50 -36.00 2.19
C VAL A 56 -0.77 -35.45 3.41
N ALA A 57 0.08 -36.26 4.04
CA ALA A 57 1.01 -35.79 5.05
C ALA A 57 2.05 -34.87 4.38
N VAL A 58 1.90 -33.56 4.59
CA VAL A 58 2.87 -32.54 4.16
C VAL A 58 4.00 -32.48 5.19
N SER A 59 5.26 -32.38 4.74
CA SER A 59 6.40 -32.22 5.64
C SER A 59 6.32 -30.93 6.46
N ALA A 60 7.09 -30.88 7.55
CA ALA A 60 7.17 -29.67 8.36
C ALA A 60 7.75 -28.48 7.56
N ALA A 61 8.71 -28.72 6.67
CA ALA A 61 9.32 -27.70 5.84
C ALA A 61 8.31 -27.07 4.87
N THR A 62 7.57 -27.88 4.13
CA THR A 62 6.53 -27.39 3.21
C THR A 62 5.43 -26.64 3.96
N ARG A 63 5.07 -27.06 5.19
CA ARG A 63 4.13 -26.30 6.03
C ARG A 63 4.67 -24.94 6.47
N LEU A 64 5.97 -24.83 6.73
CA LEU A 64 6.60 -23.53 7.06
C LEU A 64 6.58 -22.62 5.84
N LEU A 65 6.97 -23.12 4.67
CA LEU A 65 6.92 -22.37 3.42
C LEU A 65 5.53 -21.78 3.13
N VAL A 66 4.46 -22.57 3.31
CA VAL A 66 3.09 -22.06 3.12
C VAL A 66 2.73 -20.97 4.14
N LYS A 67 3.23 -21.05 5.38
CA LYS A 67 3.04 -19.99 6.37
C LYS A 67 3.81 -18.72 5.99
N ASP A 68 5.01 -18.87 5.44
CA ASP A 68 5.84 -17.75 5.01
C ASP A 68 5.16 -17.01 3.84
N VAL A 69 4.61 -17.75 2.87
CA VAL A 69 3.77 -17.19 1.79
C VAL A 69 2.56 -16.41 2.33
N LEU A 70 1.86 -16.96 3.33
CA LEU A 70 0.74 -16.28 3.99
C LEU A 70 1.20 -14.97 4.65
N GLN A 71 2.30 -15.02 5.39
CA GLN A 71 2.85 -13.85 6.08
C GLN A 71 3.28 -12.76 5.09
N LEU A 72 3.98 -13.12 4.01
CA LEU A 72 4.35 -12.18 2.94
C LEU A 72 3.12 -11.56 2.28
N SER A 73 2.07 -12.35 2.04
CA SER A 73 0.82 -11.84 1.47
C SER A 73 0.15 -10.80 2.38
N GLU A 74 0.14 -11.04 3.70
CA GLU A 74 -0.37 -10.10 4.69
C GLU A 74 0.45 -8.81 4.74
N GLU A 75 1.79 -8.93 4.72
CA GLU A 75 2.70 -7.79 4.70
C GLU A 75 2.50 -6.91 3.45
N ASN A 76 2.42 -7.52 2.27
CA ASN A 76 2.18 -6.79 1.01
C ASN A 76 0.82 -6.07 1.03
N ALA A 77 -0.21 -6.69 1.60
CA ALA A 77 -1.51 -6.04 1.78
C ALA A 77 -1.43 -4.81 2.70
N GLN A 78 -0.63 -4.88 3.78
CA GLN A 78 -0.39 -3.73 4.66
C GLN A 78 0.36 -2.60 3.94
N LEU A 79 1.41 -2.94 3.19
CA LEU A 79 2.19 -1.97 2.40
C LEU A 79 1.31 -1.27 1.35
N LEU A 80 0.51 -2.02 0.60
CA LEU A 80 -0.39 -1.47 -0.40
C LEU A 80 -1.45 -0.55 0.23
N ASN A 81 -1.97 -0.91 1.40
CA ASN A 81 -2.89 -0.04 2.15
C ASN A 81 -2.20 1.26 2.61
N ALA A 82 -0.95 1.18 3.06
CA ALA A 82 -0.17 2.37 3.41
C ALA A 82 0.02 3.30 2.20
N VAL A 83 0.38 2.75 1.04
CA VAL A 83 0.46 3.47 -0.24
C VAL A 83 -0.87 4.16 -0.58
N ARG A 84 -1.98 3.42 -0.52
CA ARG A 84 -3.33 3.96 -0.81
C ARG A 84 -3.70 5.11 0.13
N ASN A 85 -3.36 5.02 1.41
CA ASN A 85 -3.59 6.08 2.37
C ASN A 85 -2.73 7.32 2.09
N GLY A 86 -1.48 7.12 1.66
CA GLY A 86 -0.60 8.19 1.19
C GLY A 86 -1.20 8.94 -0.01
N VAL A 87 -1.63 8.21 -1.03
CA VAL A 87 -2.26 8.80 -2.23
C VAL A 87 -3.53 9.58 -1.88
N ARG A 88 -4.40 9.03 -1.03
CA ARG A 88 -5.60 9.73 -0.55
C ARG A 88 -5.26 11.02 0.19
N SER A 89 -4.22 11.02 1.02
CA SER A 89 -3.76 12.21 1.71
C SER A 89 -3.28 13.29 0.73
N LEU A 90 -2.57 12.89 -0.32
CA LEU A 90 -2.12 13.82 -1.38
C LEU A 90 -3.29 14.43 -2.13
N ILE A 91 -4.26 13.61 -2.56
CA ILE A 91 -5.48 14.10 -3.23
C ILE A 91 -6.22 15.10 -2.34
N ALA A 92 -6.41 14.79 -1.06
CA ALA A 92 -7.06 15.69 -0.11
C ALA A 92 -6.32 17.03 0.07
N ARG A 93 -4.99 17.08 -0.12
CA ARG A 93 -4.22 18.34 -0.12
C ARG A 93 -4.46 19.16 -1.39
N PHE A 94 -4.63 18.52 -2.54
CA PHE A 94 -4.94 19.21 -3.80
C PHE A 94 -6.38 19.70 -3.87
N GLU A 95 -7.32 18.97 -3.27
CA GLU A 95 -8.74 19.32 -3.25
C GLU A 95 -9.08 20.39 -2.21
N ARG A 96 -8.23 20.61 -1.20
CA ARG A 96 -8.39 21.73 -0.27
C ARG A 96 -8.12 23.04 -1.02
N PRO A 97 -9.10 23.96 -1.12
CA PRO A 97 -8.85 25.30 -1.64
C PRO A 97 -7.70 25.93 -0.84
N ALA A 98 -6.85 26.71 -1.50
CA ALA A 98 -5.72 27.42 -0.90
C ALA A 98 -6.13 28.48 0.17
N ASP A 99 -7.38 28.49 0.62
CA ASP A 99 -7.97 29.48 1.54
C ASP A 99 -7.66 29.22 3.02
N ASP A 100 -7.12 28.05 3.40
CA ASP A 100 -6.82 27.72 4.80
C ASP A 100 -5.38 28.04 5.23
N VAL A 101 -4.58 28.68 4.36
CA VAL A 101 -3.31 29.30 4.77
C VAL A 101 -3.58 30.68 5.37
N PHE A 102 -4.43 30.71 6.40
CA PHE A 102 -4.42 31.81 7.37
C PHE A 102 -3.13 31.66 8.20
N VAL A 103 -2.01 32.15 7.65
CA VAL A 103 -0.82 32.44 8.45
C VAL A 103 -1.25 33.51 9.45
N GLY A 104 -1.62 33.07 10.65
CA GLY A 104 -1.80 33.94 11.80
C GLY A 104 -0.53 34.75 11.98
N SER A 105 -0.57 36.03 11.60
CA SER A 105 0.48 36.98 11.95
C SER A 105 0.48 37.10 13.47
N TYR A 106 1.38 36.38 14.14
CA TYR A 106 1.69 36.64 15.54
C TYR A 106 2.42 37.98 15.61
N GLN A 107 1.69 39.08 15.74
CA GLN A 107 2.28 40.22 16.42
C GLN A 107 2.29 39.93 17.92
N GLN A 108 3.43 40.24 18.52
CA GLN A 108 3.76 40.20 19.94
C GLN A 108 2.71 41.00 20.75
N GLY A 109 1.55 40.39 21.04
CA GLY A 109 0.42 41.10 21.66
C GLY A 109 -0.90 40.36 21.80
N GLY A 110 -1.06 39.14 21.25
CA GLY A 110 -2.10 38.20 21.69
C GLY A 110 -3.57 38.63 21.51
N ARG A 111 -3.92 39.38 20.45
CA ARG A 111 -5.33 39.58 20.08
C ARG A 111 -5.61 39.02 18.68
N GLN A 112 -6.51 38.02 18.66
CA GLN A 112 -7.03 37.37 17.46
C GLN A 112 -8.03 38.31 16.79
N ILE A 113 -7.80 38.70 15.54
CA ILE A 113 -8.79 39.44 14.74
C ILE A 113 -9.23 38.52 13.61
N ALA A 114 -10.51 38.11 13.63
CA ALA A 114 -11.14 37.45 12.51
C ALA A 114 -11.46 38.51 11.45
N PHE A 115 -10.76 38.49 10.32
CA PHE A 115 -11.12 39.32 9.18
C PHE A 115 -12.26 38.64 8.41
N SER A 116 -13.50 38.85 8.85
CA SER A 116 -14.65 38.71 7.95
C SER A 116 -14.92 40.07 7.31
N ASN A 117 -14.81 40.14 5.98
CA ASN A 117 -15.17 41.29 5.12
C ASN A 117 -14.15 42.44 4.96
N ALA A 118 -12.93 42.14 4.49
CA ALA A 118 -12.10 43.18 3.86
C ALA A 118 -12.44 43.29 2.36
N THR A 119 -13.55 43.94 2.03
CA THR A 119 -13.76 44.50 0.68
C THR A 119 -12.70 45.58 0.46
N GLY A 120 -11.89 45.41 -0.59
CA GLY A 120 -10.73 46.24 -0.84
C GLY A 120 -11.08 47.72 -0.99
N GLN A 121 -10.32 48.57 -0.29
CA GLN A 121 -9.88 49.89 -0.75
C GLN A 121 -8.63 50.29 0.04
N TYR A 122 -7.47 50.17 -0.62
CA TYR A 122 -6.23 50.81 -0.17
C TYR A 122 -6.37 52.32 -0.38
N LEU A 123 -6.65 53.08 0.69
CA LEU A 123 -6.42 54.52 0.70
C LEU A 123 -5.07 54.80 1.35
N LYS A 124 -4.07 55.01 0.49
CA LYS A 124 -2.75 55.52 0.85
C LYS A 124 -2.90 56.99 1.24
N ARG A 125 -2.50 57.38 2.46
CA ARG A 125 -2.18 58.79 2.74
C ARG A 125 -0.91 58.93 3.59
N VAL A 126 -0.13 59.89 3.08
CA VAL A 126 1.04 60.64 3.53
C VAL A 126 1.18 60.76 5.04
#